data_AF-A0A3D2FTB9-F1
#
_entry.id   AF-A0A3D2FTB9-F1
#
_cell.length_a   1.000
_cell.length_b   1.000
_cell.length_c   1.000
_cell.angle_alpha   90.00
_cell.angle_beta   90.00
_cell.angle_gamma   90.00
#
_symmetry.space_group_name_H-M   'P 1'
#
loop_
_entity.id
_entity.type
_entity.pdbx_description
1 polymer ?
#
loop_
_entity_poly.entity_id
_entity_poly.type
_entity_poly.pdbx_seq_one_letter_code
_entity_poly.pdbx_strand_id
1 'polypeptide(L)'
;FEDPESYYRASWQFDRLPRPLRWLLRINNALLGRLICGPWLSVAGFFAREGGAILKGESDVRRAWAHHVAGCVPIFLLLWAMGIPVWVYIIGVCWPALSLIALRSFAEHRWHETEDGRCIIVEKSPLSWLFLNNNLHLVHHAHPQVPWYDLPRLYARQKAAWRKRSAGYVFSGYRALWRTWAIRPKEPVVHPVWHHPPSE
;
A
#
# COMPACT_ATOMS: atom_id res chain seq x y z
N PHE A 1 8.12 -8.39 12.48
CA PHE A 1 7.59 -8.26 11.10
C PHE A 1 6.32 -7.42 11.23
N GLU A 2 6.42 -6.11 11.42
CA GLU A 2 5.29 -5.28 11.89
C GLU A 2 5.18 -3.95 11.14
N ASP A 3 5.20 -4.04 9.81
CA ASP A 3 4.51 -3.05 8.99
C ASP A 3 3.98 -3.79 7.74
N PRO A 4 2.69 -4.15 7.70
CA PRO A 4 2.08 -4.83 6.56
C PRO A 4 2.03 -3.94 5.30
N GLU A 5 2.22 -2.64 5.45
CA GLU A 5 2.31 -1.68 4.33
C GLU A 5 3.76 -1.47 3.87
N SER A 6 4.77 -1.91 4.64
CA SER A 6 6.17 -1.88 4.22
C SER A 6 6.48 -2.97 3.19
N TYR A 7 7.16 -2.57 2.12
CA TYR A 7 7.61 -3.50 1.09
C TYR A 7 9.04 -4.00 1.29
N TYR A 8 9.52 -3.87 2.52
CA TYR A 8 10.78 -4.44 2.95
C TYR A 8 10.64 -5.93 3.17
N ARG A 9 11.67 -6.67 2.77
CA ARG A 9 11.89 -8.05 3.18
C ARG A 9 13.21 -8.14 3.92
N ALA A 10 13.21 -8.99 4.94
CA ALA A 10 14.43 -9.47 5.54
C ALA A 10 15.39 -10.04 4.48
N SER A 11 16.71 -9.81 4.64
CA SER A 11 17.71 -10.25 3.64
C SER A 11 17.62 -11.75 3.35
N TRP A 12 17.58 -12.57 4.41
CA TRP A 12 17.55 -14.03 4.30
C TRP A 12 16.28 -14.56 3.61
N GLN A 13 15.17 -13.83 3.73
CA GLN A 13 13.94 -14.17 2.99
C GLN A 13 14.05 -13.77 1.53
N PHE A 14 14.66 -12.61 1.25
CA PHE A 14 14.86 -12.13 -0.12
C PHE A 14 15.81 -13.05 -0.90
N ASP A 15 16.90 -13.51 -0.28
CA ASP A 15 17.90 -14.35 -0.92
C ASP A 15 17.37 -15.74 -1.31
N ARG A 16 16.37 -16.25 -0.57
CA ARG A 16 15.66 -17.50 -0.89
C ARG A 16 14.67 -17.40 -2.06
N LEU A 17 14.33 -16.18 -2.52
CA LEU A 17 13.39 -16.02 -3.62
C LEU A 17 14.02 -16.34 -4.98
N PRO A 18 13.27 -16.91 -5.94
CA PRO A 18 13.73 -17.06 -7.32
C PRO A 18 14.19 -15.74 -7.93
N ARG A 19 15.22 -15.78 -8.80
CA ARG A 19 15.77 -14.58 -9.45
C ARG A 19 14.72 -13.69 -10.14
N PRO A 20 13.73 -14.25 -10.89
CA PRO A 20 12.69 -13.43 -11.51
C PRO A 20 11.85 -12.65 -10.50
N LEU A 21 11.51 -13.27 -9.37
CA LEU A 21 10.72 -12.63 -8.32
C LEU A 21 11.52 -11.53 -7.62
N ARG A 22 12.82 -11.73 -7.38
CA ARG A 22 13.70 -10.68 -6.85
C ARG A 22 13.75 -9.46 -7.78
N TRP A 23 13.82 -9.69 -9.09
CA TRP A 23 13.82 -8.62 -10.09
C TRP A 23 12.46 -7.89 -10.15
N LEU A 24 11.36 -8.64 -10.12
CA LEU A 24 10.00 -8.09 -10.07
C LEU A 24 9.78 -7.21 -8.83
N LEU A 25 10.25 -7.65 -7.65
CA LEU A 25 10.18 -6.85 -6.42
C LEU A 25 11.02 -5.57 -6.51
N ARG A 26 12.17 -5.59 -7.19
CA ARG A 26 12.96 -4.38 -7.43
C ARG A 26 12.26 -3.39 -8.35
N ILE A 27 11.61 -3.87 -9.42
CA ILE A 27 10.78 -3.02 -10.29
C ILE A 27 9.64 -2.40 -9.50
N ASN A 28 8.98 -3.22 -8.69
CA ASN A 28 7.87 -2.79 -7.84
C ASN A 28 8.28 -1.70 -6.85
N ASN A 29 9.56 -1.54 -6.51
CA ASN A 29 10.05 -0.44 -5.68
C ASN A 29 10.21 0.89 -6.43
N ALA A 30 10.09 0.93 -7.75
CA ALA A 30 9.84 2.17 -8.50
C ALA A 30 8.33 2.43 -8.57
N LEU A 31 7.92 3.70 -8.67
CA LEU A 31 6.50 4.05 -8.62
C LEU A 31 5.72 3.49 -9.82
N LEU A 32 6.23 3.56 -11.04
CA LEU A 32 5.54 3.00 -12.20
C LEU A 32 5.42 1.47 -12.08
N GLY A 33 6.50 0.81 -11.66
CA GLY A 33 6.47 -0.62 -11.38
C GLY A 33 5.50 -0.96 -10.26
N ARG A 34 5.37 -0.12 -9.24
CA ARG A 34 4.40 -0.26 -8.15
C ARG A 34 2.96 -0.23 -8.66
N LEU A 35 2.63 0.74 -9.50
CA LEU A 35 1.27 0.91 -9.99
C LEU A 35 0.87 -0.19 -10.95
N ILE A 36 1.85 -0.76 -11.67
CA ILE A 36 1.59 -1.82 -12.65
C ILE A 36 1.62 -3.22 -12.00
N CYS A 37 2.71 -3.54 -11.32
CA CYS A 37 2.98 -4.87 -10.76
C CYS A 37 2.42 -5.03 -9.34
N GLY A 38 2.34 -3.95 -8.57
CA GLY A 38 1.92 -3.97 -7.17
C GLY A 38 0.53 -4.57 -6.93
N PRO A 39 -0.51 -4.24 -7.73
CA PRO A 39 -1.81 -4.89 -7.62
C PRO A 39 -1.72 -6.41 -7.75
N TRP A 40 -1.03 -6.90 -8.77
CA TRP A 40 -0.87 -8.34 -9.03
C TRP A 40 -0.09 -9.03 -7.91
N LEU A 41 1.00 -8.41 -7.45
CA LEU A 41 1.81 -8.93 -6.35
C LEU A 41 1.02 -9.01 -5.04
N SER A 42 0.22 -7.97 -4.75
CA SER A 42 -0.58 -7.90 -3.54
C SER A 42 -1.69 -8.95 -3.54
N VAL A 43 -2.41 -9.07 -4.67
CA VAL A 43 -3.47 -10.06 -4.86
C VAL A 43 -2.91 -11.48 -4.81
N ALA A 44 -1.83 -11.77 -5.54
CA ALA A 44 -1.21 -13.10 -5.53
C ALA A 44 -0.68 -13.50 -4.15
N GLY A 45 -0.02 -12.57 -3.45
CA GLY A 45 0.46 -12.79 -2.08
C GLY A 45 -0.68 -13.03 -1.09
N PHE A 46 -1.78 -12.28 -1.21
CA PHE A 46 -2.98 -12.47 -0.42
C PHE A 46 -3.59 -13.85 -0.66
N PHE A 47 -3.86 -14.22 -1.91
CA PHE A 47 -4.44 -15.53 -2.25
C PHE A 47 -3.56 -16.71 -1.84
N ALA A 48 -2.23 -16.60 -1.96
CA ALA A 48 -1.32 -17.66 -1.50
C ALA A 48 -1.41 -17.88 0.02
N ARG A 49 -1.47 -16.78 0.80
CA ARG A 49 -1.60 -16.84 2.27
C ARG A 49 -2.96 -17.43 2.67
N GLU A 50 -4.03 -16.93 2.09
CA GLU A 50 -5.40 -17.37 2.37
C GLU A 50 -5.62 -18.83 1.94
N GLY A 51 -5.14 -19.21 0.75
CA GLY A 51 -5.20 -20.60 0.28
C GLY A 51 -4.45 -21.56 1.20
N GLY A 52 -3.27 -21.16 1.70
CA GLY A 52 -2.54 -21.94 2.70
C GLY A 52 -3.33 -22.14 3.99
N ALA A 53 -3.98 -21.10 4.51
CA ALA A 53 -4.81 -21.19 5.72
C ALA A 53 -6.06 -22.07 5.52
N ILE A 54 -6.72 -21.96 4.35
CA ILE A 54 -7.86 -22.82 3.98
C ILE A 54 -7.44 -24.29 3.92
N LEU A 55 -6.30 -24.58 3.29
CA LEU A 55 -5.75 -25.94 3.19
C LEU A 55 -5.37 -26.53 4.55
N LYS A 56 -4.88 -25.68 5.47
CA LYS A 56 -4.62 -26.06 6.87
C LYS A 56 -5.88 -26.27 7.72
N GLY A 57 -7.06 -25.95 7.20
CA GLY A 57 -8.33 -26.19 7.89
C GLY A 57 -8.76 -25.07 8.83
N GLU A 58 -8.20 -23.86 8.70
CA GLU A 58 -8.58 -22.72 9.55
C GLU A 58 -10.06 -22.33 9.29
N SER A 59 -10.92 -22.62 10.27
CA SER A 59 -12.37 -22.48 10.15
C SER A 59 -12.82 -21.03 10.00
N ASP A 60 -12.16 -20.10 10.69
CA ASP A 60 -12.47 -18.67 10.61
C ASP A 60 -12.18 -18.10 9.21
N VAL A 61 -11.05 -18.50 8.59
CA VAL A 61 -10.71 -18.09 7.23
C VAL A 61 -11.72 -18.65 6.23
N ARG A 62 -12.09 -19.94 6.35
CA ARG A 62 -13.11 -20.55 5.50
C ARG A 62 -14.46 -19.84 5.61
N ARG A 63 -14.88 -19.49 6.83
CA ARG A 63 -16.13 -18.74 7.07
C ARG A 63 -16.05 -17.34 6.45
N ALA A 64 -14.93 -16.64 6.62
CA ALA A 64 -14.72 -15.33 6.00
C ALA A 64 -14.84 -15.41 4.46
N TRP A 65 -14.25 -16.43 3.83
CA TRP A 65 -14.39 -16.66 2.39
C TRP A 65 -15.81 -17.01 1.96
N ALA A 66 -16.55 -17.80 2.74
CA ALA A 66 -17.95 -18.09 2.46
C ALA A 66 -18.79 -16.80 2.46
N HIS A 67 -18.61 -15.93 3.46
CA HIS A 67 -19.26 -14.62 3.50
C HIS A 67 -18.82 -13.71 2.34
N HIS A 68 -17.53 -13.71 2.00
CA HIS A 68 -17.01 -12.93 0.89
C HIS A 68 -17.64 -13.35 -0.45
N VAL A 69 -17.67 -14.65 -0.75
CA VAL A 69 -18.32 -15.19 -1.96
C VAL A 69 -19.80 -14.81 -1.99
N ALA A 70 -20.51 -14.97 -0.87
CA ALA A 70 -21.91 -14.54 -0.77
C ALA A 70 -22.09 -13.05 -1.05
N GLY A 71 -21.19 -12.19 -0.55
CA GLY A 71 -21.19 -10.75 -0.83
C GLY A 71 -20.83 -10.40 -2.28
N CYS A 72 -20.07 -11.24 -2.98
CA CYS A 72 -19.74 -11.05 -4.39
C CYS A 72 -20.88 -11.39 -5.35
N VAL A 73 -21.80 -12.30 -4.98
CA VAL A 73 -22.95 -12.69 -5.81
C VAL A 73 -23.74 -11.49 -6.36
N PRO A 74 -24.21 -10.51 -5.56
CA PRO A 74 -24.95 -9.37 -6.10
C PRO A 74 -24.13 -8.53 -7.09
N ILE A 75 -22.80 -8.43 -6.91
CA ILE A 75 -21.92 -7.72 -7.84
C ILE A 75 -21.86 -8.46 -9.17
N PHE A 76 -21.67 -9.79 -9.17
CA PHE A 76 -21.65 -10.57 -10.41
C PHE A 76 -23.00 -10.57 -11.14
N LEU A 77 -24.11 -10.63 -10.41
CA LEU A 77 -25.45 -10.50 -10.98
C LEU A 77 -25.65 -9.13 -11.64
N LEU A 78 -25.19 -8.05 -10.99
CA LEU A 78 -25.24 -6.71 -11.56
C LEU A 78 -24.38 -6.59 -12.82
N LEU A 79 -23.14 -7.08 -12.80
CA LEU A 79 -22.26 -7.09 -13.98
C LEU A 79 -22.90 -7.86 -15.14
N TRP A 80 -23.48 -9.02 -14.84
CA TRP A 80 -24.19 -9.83 -15.84
C TRP A 80 -25.41 -9.10 -16.40
N ALA A 81 -26.26 -8.51 -15.55
CA ALA A 81 -27.44 -7.76 -15.97
C ALA A 81 -27.09 -6.52 -16.82
N MET A 82 -25.95 -5.89 -16.56
CA MET A 82 -25.44 -4.74 -17.32
C MET A 82 -24.62 -5.16 -18.56
N GLY A 83 -24.44 -6.46 -18.80
CA GLY A 83 -23.64 -6.96 -19.92
C GLY A 83 -22.15 -6.63 -19.83
N ILE A 84 -21.63 -6.34 -18.62
CA ILE A 84 -20.23 -5.99 -18.40
C ILE A 84 -19.41 -7.27 -18.21
N PRO A 85 -18.44 -7.57 -19.09
CA PRO A 85 -17.59 -8.73 -18.91
C PRO A 85 -16.75 -8.60 -17.64
N VAL A 86 -16.66 -9.69 -16.86
CA VAL A 86 -15.94 -9.69 -15.58
C VAL A 86 -14.48 -9.23 -15.72
N TRP A 87 -13.80 -9.64 -16.80
CA TRP A 87 -12.41 -9.24 -17.03
C TRP A 87 -12.26 -7.72 -17.26
N VAL A 88 -13.26 -7.07 -17.89
CA VAL A 88 -13.30 -5.61 -18.07
C VAL A 88 -13.45 -4.94 -16.72
N TYR A 89 -14.32 -5.45 -15.86
CA TYR A 89 -14.46 -4.91 -14.50
C TYR A 89 -13.17 -5.05 -13.68
N ILE A 90 -12.50 -6.19 -13.77
CA ILE A 90 -11.23 -6.43 -13.08
C ILE A 90 -10.15 -5.45 -13.56
N ILE A 91 -9.94 -5.33 -14.88
CA ILE A 91 -8.86 -4.50 -15.43
C ILE A 91 -9.22 -3.00 -15.41
N GLY A 92 -10.48 -2.65 -15.61
CA GLY A 92 -10.94 -1.27 -15.72
C GLY A 92 -11.30 -0.61 -14.38
N VAL A 93 -11.67 -1.40 -13.35
CA VAL A 93 -12.12 -0.88 -12.05
C VAL A 93 -11.24 -1.39 -10.91
N CYS A 94 -11.16 -2.71 -10.73
CA CYS A 94 -10.46 -3.28 -9.56
C CYS A 94 -8.96 -2.97 -9.59
N TRP A 95 -8.32 -3.17 -10.74
CA TRP A 95 -6.88 -2.97 -10.87
C TRP A 95 -6.47 -1.50 -10.69
N PRO A 96 -7.11 -0.50 -11.33
CA PRO A 96 -6.80 0.91 -11.10
C PRO A 96 -7.08 1.34 -9.65
N ALA A 97 -8.13 0.81 -9.02
CA ALA A 97 -8.41 1.07 -7.61
C ALA A 97 -7.26 0.56 -6.71
N LEU A 98 -6.78 -0.66 -6.95
CA LEU A 98 -5.61 -1.21 -6.26
C LEU A 98 -4.33 -0.39 -6.54
N SER A 99 -4.13 0.09 -7.76
CA SER A 99 -3.01 0.97 -8.10
C SER A 99 -3.10 2.30 -7.36
N LEU A 100 -4.29 2.89 -7.21
CA LEU A 100 -4.48 4.12 -6.43
C LEU A 100 -4.17 3.91 -4.96
N ILE A 101 -4.61 2.80 -4.37
CA ILE A 101 -4.25 2.42 -2.99
C ILE A 101 -2.73 2.24 -2.87
N ALA A 102 -2.10 1.59 -3.86
CA ALA A 102 -0.66 1.39 -3.89
C ALA A 102 0.13 2.70 -4.05
N LEU A 103 -0.40 3.71 -4.74
CA LEU A 103 0.21 5.04 -4.83
C LEU A 103 0.28 5.71 -3.44
N ARG A 104 -0.81 5.59 -2.68
CA ARG A 104 -0.91 6.09 -1.31
C ARG A 104 0.11 5.40 -0.41
N SER A 105 0.09 4.07 -0.34
CA SER A 105 1.03 3.32 0.52
C SER A 105 2.49 3.45 0.09
N PHE A 106 2.76 3.56 -1.21
CA PHE A 106 4.12 3.84 -1.73
C PHE A 106 4.66 5.17 -1.21
N ALA A 107 3.80 6.17 -1.08
CA ALA A 107 4.18 7.45 -0.50
C ALA A 107 4.48 7.27 0.99
N GLU A 108 3.63 6.52 1.70
CA GLU A 108 3.53 6.53 3.16
C GLU A 108 4.75 6.10 3.94
N HIS A 109 5.44 5.01 3.56
CA HIS A 109 6.47 4.45 4.45
C HIS A 109 7.86 4.53 3.85
N ARG A 110 8.78 5.19 4.54
CA ARG A 110 10.22 5.02 4.37
C ARG A 110 10.81 4.32 5.59
N TRP A 111 11.99 3.71 5.46
CA TRP A 111 12.73 3.33 6.67
C TRP A 111 13.20 4.57 7.43
N HIS A 112 12.89 4.61 8.71
CA HIS A 112 13.36 5.61 9.67
C HIS A 112 13.28 5.01 11.09
N GLU A 113 14.12 5.48 12.01
CA GLU A 113 14.14 4.97 13.39
C GLU A 113 12.83 5.26 14.11
N THR A 114 12.33 6.49 14.03
CA THR A 114 11.03 6.91 14.58
C THR A 114 9.87 6.58 13.64
N GLU A 115 8.75 6.10 14.18
CA GLU A 115 7.50 5.83 13.43
C GLU A 115 7.00 7.04 12.64
N ASP A 116 6.95 8.22 13.27
CA ASP A 116 6.53 9.47 12.61
C ASP A 116 7.41 9.82 11.40
N GLY A 117 8.70 9.56 11.49
CA GLY A 117 9.68 9.80 10.44
C GLY A 117 9.58 8.83 9.26
N ARG A 118 8.82 7.73 9.42
CA ARG A 118 8.48 6.80 8.33
C ARG A 118 7.38 7.36 7.46
N CYS A 119 6.46 8.15 8.05
CA CYS A 119 5.26 8.66 7.42
C CYS A 119 5.50 9.89 6.52
N ILE A 120 5.13 9.80 5.25
CA ILE A 120 5.14 10.96 4.34
C ILE A 120 4.03 11.97 4.67
N ILE A 121 4.28 13.22 4.31
CA ILE A 121 3.24 14.24 4.17
C ILE A 121 3.21 14.69 2.71
N VAL A 122 2.10 14.48 2.02
CA VAL A 122 1.88 15.05 0.68
C VAL A 122 0.90 16.21 0.84
N GLU A 123 1.31 17.44 0.56
CA GLU A 123 0.57 18.63 1.00
C GLU A 123 -0.69 18.94 0.17
N LYS A 124 -0.59 18.99 -1.16
CA LYS A 124 -1.72 19.34 -2.03
C LYS A 124 -1.75 18.47 -3.28
N SER A 125 -2.85 17.75 -3.49
CA SER A 125 -3.10 17.05 -4.74
C SER A 125 -4.61 16.91 -5.00
N PRO A 126 -5.06 16.89 -6.26
CA PRO A 126 -6.43 16.45 -6.58
C PRO A 126 -6.74 15.05 -6.03
N LEU A 127 -5.73 14.19 -5.92
CA LEU A 127 -5.88 12.85 -5.35
C LEU A 127 -6.15 12.85 -3.84
N SER A 128 -5.90 13.96 -3.14
CA SER A 128 -6.18 14.07 -1.72
C SER A 128 -7.65 13.77 -1.40
N TRP A 129 -8.58 14.15 -2.28
CA TRP A 129 -10.00 13.85 -2.08
C TRP A 129 -10.30 12.35 -2.20
N LEU A 130 -9.73 11.67 -3.21
CA LEU A 130 -9.88 10.22 -3.38
C LEU A 130 -9.28 9.43 -2.21
N PHE A 131 -8.25 9.98 -1.57
CA PHE A 131 -7.62 9.39 -0.39
C PHE A 131 -8.21 9.90 0.92
N LEU A 132 -9.33 10.64 0.90
CA LEU A 132 -9.95 11.22 2.09
C LEU A 132 -8.92 11.96 2.95
N ASN A 133 -8.12 12.83 2.33
CA ASN A 133 -6.98 13.55 2.92
C ASN A 133 -5.95 12.69 3.68
N ASN A 134 -5.97 11.37 3.53
CA ASN A 134 -5.02 10.47 4.19
C ASN A 134 -3.60 10.59 3.63
N ASN A 135 -3.42 11.38 2.57
CA ASN A 135 -2.12 11.91 2.16
C ASN A 135 -1.41 12.74 3.26
N LEU A 136 -2.14 13.13 4.32
CA LEU A 136 -1.63 13.68 5.57
C LEU A 136 -1.59 12.59 6.66
N HIS A 137 -1.14 11.37 6.34
CA HIS A 137 -1.28 10.18 7.17
C HIS A 137 -0.75 10.37 8.60
N LEU A 138 0.37 11.08 8.75
CA LEU A 138 0.93 11.42 10.07
C LEU A 138 -0.06 12.23 10.95
N VAL A 139 -0.81 13.14 10.35
CA VAL A 139 -1.81 13.96 11.05
C VAL A 139 -3.00 13.08 11.44
N HIS A 140 -3.41 12.16 10.57
CA HIS A 140 -4.47 11.20 10.86
C HIS A 140 -4.08 10.27 12.01
N HIS A 141 -2.87 9.69 12.00
CA HIS A 141 -2.37 8.85 13.09
C HIS A 141 -2.33 9.58 14.43
N ALA A 142 -1.94 10.85 14.44
CA ALA A 142 -1.93 11.66 15.66
C ALA A 142 -3.34 12.05 16.14
N HIS A 143 -4.34 12.06 15.25
CA HIS A 143 -5.70 12.48 15.53
C HIS A 143 -6.73 11.60 14.80
N PRO A 144 -6.85 10.31 15.16
CA PRO A 144 -7.63 9.33 14.39
C PRO A 144 -9.15 9.61 14.41
N GLN A 145 -9.62 10.34 15.41
CA GLN A 145 -11.03 10.72 15.58
C GLN A 145 -11.42 11.97 14.79
N VAL A 146 -10.44 12.69 14.19
CA VAL A 146 -10.74 13.89 13.41
C VAL A 146 -11.31 13.48 12.06
N PRO A 147 -12.46 14.06 11.64
CA PRO A 147 -13.00 13.80 10.31
C PRO A 147 -11.99 14.12 9.22
N TRP A 148 -11.94 13.28 8.21
CA TRP A 148 -10.94 13.35 7.15
C TRP A 148 -10.88 14.72 6.44
N TYR A 149 -12.02 15.41 6.31
CA TYR A 149 -12.10 16.73 5.67
C TYR A 149 -11.48 17.85 6.52
N ASP A 150 -11.23 17.62 7.82
CA ASP A 150 -10.62 18.57 8.75
C ASP A 150 -9.10 18.44 8.87
N LEU A 151 -8.52 17.33 8.41
CA LEU A 151 -7.08 17.10 8.44
C LEU A 151 -6.26 18.23 7.77
N PRO A 152 -6.65 18.79 6.60
CA PRO A 152 -5.90 19.87 5.98
C PRO A 152 -5.83 21.14 6.85
N ARG A 153 -6.92 21.45 7.56
CA ARG A 153 -7.01 22.59 8.47
C ARG A 153 -6.12 22.39 9.69
N LEU A 154 -6.12 21.19 10.26
CA LEU A 154 -5.25 20.84 11.39
C LEU A 154 -3.76 20.86 11.00
N TYR A 155 -3.45 20.34 9.81
CA TYR A 155 -2.11 20.41 9.25
C TYR A 155 -1.64 21.85 9.07
N ALA A 156 -2.48 22.71 8.48
CA ALA A 156 -2.14 24.10 8.22
C ALA A 156 -1.82 24.90 9.49
N ARG A 157 -2.54 24.66 10.59
CA ARG A 157 -2.33 25.34 11.88
C ARG A 157 -0.95 25.09 12.49
N GLN A 158 -0.39 23.89 12.28
CA GLN A 158 0.86 23.46 12.92
C GLN A 158 1.87 22.92 11.90
N LYS A 159 1.87 23.50 10.69
CA LYS A 159 2.60 22.97 9.52
C LYS A 159 4.09 22.70 9.81
N ALA A 160 4.77 23.63 10.48
CA ALA A 160 6.18 23.49 10.81
C ALA A 160 6.44 22.32 11.77
N ALA A 161 5.57 22.13 12.78
CA ALA A 161 5.68 21.04 13.72
C ALA A 161 5.50 19.67 13.03
N TRP A 162 4.51 19.54 12.16
CA TRP A 162 4.28 18.31 11.39
C TRP A 162 5.45 17.95 10.48
N ARG A 163 6.01 18.94 9.77
CA ARG A 163 7.19 18.73 8.91
C ARG A 163 8.43 18.31 9.72
N LYS A 164 8.59 18.83 10.94
CA LYS A 164 9.66 18.42 11.85
C LYS A 164 9.46 16.98 12.32
N ARG A 165 8.23 16.61 12.71
CA ARG A 165 7.88 15.25 13.14
C ARG A 165 8.09 14.21 12.04
N SER A 166 7.77 14.53 10.79
CA SER A 166 8.05 13.63 9.66
C SER A 166 9.53 13.58 9.24
N ALA A 167 10.43 14.20 10.01
CA ALA A 167 11.86 14.34 9.68
C ALA A 167 12.07 14.85 8.24
N GLY A 168 11.28 15.85 7.85
CA GLY A 168 11.35 16.50 6.54
C GLY A 168 10.78 15.67 5.38
N TYR A 169 10.13 14.54 5.64
CA TYR A 169 9.59 13.68 4.58
C TYR A 169 8.30 14.24 3.99
N VAL A 170 8.42 15.32 3.22
CA VAL A 170 7.29 16.13 2.74
C VAL A 170 7.39 16.37 1.24
N PHE A 171 6.27 16.18 0.54
CA PHE A 171 6.13 16.41 -0.89
C PHE A 171 5.02 17.42 -1.16
N SER A 172 5.22 18.30 -2.15
CA SER A 172 4.21 19.28 -2.53
C SER A 172 2.94 18.62 -3.11
N GLY A 173 3.09 17.46 -3.77
CA GLY A 173 2.01 16.68 -4.34
C GLY A 173 2.53 15.38 -4.97
N TYR A 174 1.63 14.48 -5.38
CA TYR A 174 2.02 13.21 -6.02
C TYR A 174 2.82 13.39 -7.32
N ARG A 175 2.67 14.51 -8.03
CA ARG A 175 3.51 14.82 -9.22
C ARG A 175 5.01 14.93 -8.85
N ALA A 176 5.32 15.47 -7.68
CA ALA A 176 6.70 15.54 -7.21
C ALA A 176 7.23 14.13 -6.88
N LEU A 177 6.39 13.27 -6.30
CA LEU A 177 6.68 11.84 -6.08
C LEU A 177 7.02 11.14 -7.41
N TRP A 178 6.16 11.32 -8.41
CA TRP A 178 6.36 10.78 -9.76
C TRP A 178 7.67 11.23 -10.39
N ARG A 179 8.00 12.53 -10.33
CA ARG A 179 9.26 13.04 -10.90
C ARG A 179 10.50 12.42 -10.27
N THR A 180 10.45 12.13 -8.97
CA THR A 180 11.60 11.55 -8.25
C THR A 180 11.71 10.03 -8.48
N TRP A 181 10.57 9.31 -8.48
CA TRP A 181 10.56 7.84 -8.37
C TRP A 181 9.79 7.09 -9.45
N ALA A 182 9.38 7.73 -10.55
CA ALA A 182 8.64 7.05 -11.63
C ALA A 182 9.29 5.71 -12.03
N ILE A 183 10.59 5.74 -12.34
CA ILE A 183 11.36 4.56 -12.76
C ILE A 183 12.54 4.25 -11.83
N ARG A 184 12.77 5.09 -10.81
CA ARG A 184 13.84 4.91 -9.83
C ARG A 184 13.27 4.25 -8.59
N PRO A 185 13.92 3.20 -8.05
CA PRO A 185 13.45 2.59 -6.82
C PRO A 185 13.51 3.62 -5.69
N LYS A 186 12.43 3.75 -4.93
CA LYS A 186 12.39 4.60 -3.73
C LYS A 186 13.34 4.06 -2.67
N GLU A 187 13.28 2.76 -2.42
CA GLU A 187 14.04 2.06 -1.39
C GLU A 187 14.49 0.67 -1.88
N PRO A 188 15.56 0.09 -1.29
CA PRO A 188 15.91 -1.30 -1.55
C PRO A 188 14.82 -2.25 -1.05
N VAL A 189 14.69 -3.43 -1.68
CA VAL A 189 13.76 -4.47 -1.21
C VAL A 189 14.22 -5.05 0.13
N VAL A 190 15.53 -5.15 0.33
CA VAL A 190 16.10 -5.66 1.58
C VAL A 190 16.02 -4.57 2.66
N HIS A 191 15.47 -4.92 3.82
CA HIS A 191 15.42 -4.03 4.97
C HIS A 191 16.85 -3.68 5.44
N PRO A 192 17.17 -2.39 5.69
CA PRO A 192 18.54 -1.95 5.97
C PRO A 192 19.12 -2.43 7.30
N VAL A 193 18.29 -2.99 8.20
CA VAL A 193 18.74 -3.44 9.55
C VAL A 193 18.52 -4.94 9.75
N TRP A 194 17.73 -5.61 8.91
CA TRP A 194 17.32 -7.00 9.16
C TRP A 194 18.10 -7.97 8.28
N HIS A 195 19.32 -8.26 8.73
CA HIS A 195 20.26 -9.10 8.00
C HIS A 195 20.26 -10.58 8.43
N HIS A 196 19.74 -10.89 9.62
CA HIS A 196 19.81 -12.24 10.20
C HIS A 196 18.44 -12.70 10.73
N PRO A 197 18.09 -13.99 10.57
CA PRO A 197 16.89 -14.54 11.21
C PRO A 197 16.97 -14.30 12.71
N PRO A 198 15.82 -14.03 13.39
CA PRO A 198 15.82 -14.00 14.85
C PRO A 198 16.41 -15.32 15.35
N SER A 199 17.37 -15.25 16.28
CA SER A 199 17.90 -16.42 16.95
C SER A 199 16.74 -17.15 17.62
N GLU A 200 16.57 -18.44 17.32
CA GLU A 200 15.63 -19.33 18.00
C GLU A 200 15.90 -19.39 19.51
#